data_AF-A0A1A9GBX2-F1
#
_entry.id   AF-A0A1A9GBX2-F1
#
_cell.length_a   1.000
_cell.length_b   1.000
_cell.length_c   1.000
_cell.angle_alpha   90.00
_cell.angle_beta   90.00
_cell.angle_gamma   90.00
#
_symmetry.space_group_name_H-M   'P 1'
#
loop_
_entity.id
_entity.type
_entity.pdbx_description
1 polymer ?
#
loop_
_entity_poly.entity_id
_entity_poly.type
_entity_poly.pdbx_seq_one_letter_code
_entity_poly.pdbx_strand_id
1 'polypeptide(L)'
;MDTPNTDTLGDTLVETGFAPNLAILDINNSLAVPHGFELPEPWNLPSRMFRHPIEVCPPDSAHPRKIGLRHPLLADHPFVRHVEARLGFEIDRNGAPNRHGYSSGPTARWWHAVDLITARKWRELLATRQFTERECIMHAVAYGCRYSHHEDKKASGYISITDARTVMNAVGASEPGDRSATIRAFSAPCVCRQDKGSEHWPINTGRLSAEAEAWGMIFGIEDGWFRYDRAGFLQWSELGRERYAAGDSATFIQASGQAAFAF
;
A
#
# COMPACT_ATOMS: atom_id res chain seq x y z
N MET A 1 1.13 -3.54 -48.07
CA MET A 1 0.07 -2.71 -47.50
C MET A 1 -0.37 -3.42 -46.25
N ASP A 2 0.11 -2.97 -45.11
CA ASP A 2 -0.27 -3.55 -43.82
C ASP A 2 -1.72 -3.19 -43.56
N THR A 3 -2.55 -4.21 -43.37
CA THR A 3 -3.92 -4.05 -42.87
C THR A 3 -3.82 -3.21 -41.58
N PRO A 4 -4.58 -2.12 -41.44
CA PRO A 4 -4.65 -1.43 -40.16
C PRO A 4 -5.04 -2.49 -39.12
N ASN A 5 -4.24 -2.61 -38.06
CA ASN A 5 -4.54 -3.49 -36.96
C ASN A 5 -5.76 -2.88 -36.25
N THR A 6 -6.96 -3.20 -36.71
CA THR A 6 -8.20 -2.68 -36.17
C THR A 6 -8.33 -3.21 -34.75
N ASP A 7 -8.42 -2.32 -33.77
CA ASP A 7 -8.51 -2.67 -32.36
C ASP A 7 -9.93 -3.17 -32.00
N THR A 8 -10.30 -4.32 -32.56
CA THR A 8 -11.66 -4.88 -32.45
C THR A 8 -12.08 -5.11 -31.01
N LEU A 9 -11.14 -5.52 -30.14
CA LEU A 9 -11.43 -5.68 -28.71
C LEU A 9 -11.66 -4.31 -28.05
N GLY A 10 -10.86 -3.30 -28.38
CA GLY A 10 -11.06 -1.93 -27.90
C GLY A 10 -12.42 -1.39 -28.31
N ASP A 11 -12.78 -1.51 -29.58
CA ASP A 11 -14.08 -1.08 -30.12
C ASP A 11 -15.23 -1.78 -29.38
N THR A 12 -15.12 -3.11 -29.21
CA THR A 12 -16.12 -3.90 -28.46
C THR A 12 -16.27 -3.39 -27.02
N LEU A 13 -15.17 -3.14 -26.31
CA LEU A 13 -15.20 -2.64 -24.93
C LEU A 13 -15.88 -1.27 -24.81
N VAL A 14 -15.76 -0.41 -25.83
CA VAL A 14 -16.43 0.88 -25.89
C VAL A 14 -17.92 0.71 -26.21
N GLU A 15 -18.25 -0.10 -27.22
CA GLU A 15 -19.63 -0.38 -27.63
C GLU A 15 -20.47 -1.04 -26.52
N THR A 16 -19.87 -1.92 -25.72
CA THR A 16 -20.55 -2.54 -24.57
C THR A 16 -20.64 -1.61 -23.35
N GLY A 17 -20.02 -0.44 -23.39
CA GLY A 17 -20.00 0.54 -22.32
C GLY A 17 -19.05 0.23 -21.17
N PHE A 18 -18.08 -0.69 -21.35
CA PHE A 18 -17.05 -0.98 -20.35
C PHE A 18 -15.94 0.06 -20.33
N ALA A 19 -15.81 0.85 -21.41
CA ALA A 19 -14.95 2.02 -21.48
C ALA A 19 -15.69 3.17 -22.18
N PRO A 20 -15.48 4.44 -21.77
CA PRO A 20 -16.14 5.57 -22.43
C PRO A 20 -15.58 5.87 -23.83
N ASN A 21 -14.29 5.58 -24.06
CA ASN A 21 -13.60 5.64 -25.36
C ASN A 21 -12.21 5.00 -25.23
N LEU A 22 -11.54 4.78 -26.38
CA LEU A 22 -10.22 4.16 -26.43
C LEU A 22 -9.14 4.98 -25.70
N ALA A 23 -9.17 6.32 -25.79
CA ALA A 23 -8.15 7.16 -25.16
C ALA A 23 -8.17 7.03 -23.63
N ILE A 24 -9.35 7.03 -23.00
CA ILE A 24 -9.50 6.82 -21.56
C ILE A 24 -9.14 5.39 -21.17
N LEU A 25 -9.51 4.41 -21.99
CA LEU A 25 -9.14 3.01 -21.77
C LEU A 25 -7.62 2.82 -21.71
N ASP A 26 -6.88 3.46 -22.62
CA ASP A 26 -5.43 3.38 -22.71
C ASP A 26 -4.71 4.18 -21.60
N ILE A 27 -5.31 5.26 -21.10
CA ILE A 27 -4.82 5.98 -19.92
C ILE A 27 -5.01 5.12 -18.67
N ASN A 28 -6.20 4.54 -18.49
CA ASN A 28 -6.55 3.80 -17.29
C ASN A 28 -5.88 2.43 -17.19
N ASN A 29 -5.56 1.79 -18.33
CA ASN A 29 -5.00 0.43 -18.42
C ASN A 29 -5.78 -0.61 -17.58
N SER A 30 -7.09 -0.40 -17.41
CA SER A 30 -7.98 -1.29 -16.65
C SER A 30 -9.44 -1.00 -16.92
N LEU A 31 -10.28 -2.01 -16.69
CA LEU A 31 -11.72 -1.85 -16.59
C LEU A 31 -12.09 -1.64 -15.13
N ALA A 32 -12.84 -0.57 -14.87
CA ALA A 32 -13.31 -0.23 -13.53
C ALA A 32 -14.73 -0.74 -13.32
N VAL A 33 -15.03 -1.21 -12.11
CA VAL A 33 -16.39 -1.49 -11.68
C VAL A 33 -17.20 -0.18 -11.76
N PRO A 34 -18.34 -0.14 -12.48
CA PRO A 34 -19.16 1.06 -12.60
C PRO A 34 -19.68 1.54 -11.24
N HIS A 35 -19.86 2.85 -11.12
CA HIS A 35 -20.53 3.42 -9.95
C HIS A 35 -21.97 2.88 -9.85
N GLY A 36 -22.37 2.46 -8.65
CA GLY A 36 -23.69 1.86 -8.40
C GLY A 36 -23.81 0.38 -8.80
N PHE A 37 -22.75 -0.26 -9.32
CA PHE A 37 -22.74 -1.71 -9.51
C PHE A 37 -22.73 -2.39 -8.13
N GLU A 38 -23.81 -3.11 -7.80
CA GLU A 38 -23.93 -3.78 -6.51
C GLU A 38 -22.92 -4.91 -6.39
N LEU A 39 -22.08 -4.83 -5.36
CA LEU A 39 -21.11 -5.86 -5.03
C LEU A 39 -21.47 -6.44 -3.65
N PRO A 40 -21.57 -7.77 -3.51
CA PRO A 40 -21.66 -8.40 -2.21
C PRO A 40 -20.28 -8.37 -1.52
N GLU A 41 -20.25 -8.67 -0.22
CA GLU A 41 -18.98 -8.96 0.45
C GLU A 41 -18.30 -10.18 -0.18
N PRO A 42 -16.95 -10.22 -0.27
CA PRO A 42 -16.01 -9.16 0.14
C PRO A 42 -15.74 -8.10 -0.95
N TRP A 43 -16.40 -8.18 -2.11
CA TRP A 43 -16.09 -7.36 -3.28
C TRP A 43 -16.41 -5.86 -3.11
N ASN A 44 -17.34 -5.53 -2.21
CA ASN A 44 -17.69 -4.15 -1.85
C ASN A 44 -16.61 -3.41 -1.04
N LEU A 45 -15.52 -4.07 -0.64
CA LEU A 45 -14.43 -3.44 0.11
C LEU A 45 -13.76 -2.33 -0.72
N PRO A 46 -13.17 -1.30 -0.07
CA PRO A 46 -12.56 -0.16 -0.76
C PRO A 46 -11.19 -0.49 -1.38
N SER A 47 -10.99 -1.71 -1.88
CA SER A 47 -9.75 -2.16 -2.50
C SER A 47 -9.71 -1.82 -3.99
N ARG A 48 -8.64 -1.18 -4.45
CA ARG A 48 -8.40 -0.98 -5.90
C ARG A 48 -8.28 -2.28 -6.68
N MET A 49 -7.85 -3.38 -6.06
CA MET A 49 -7.88 -4.71 -6.68
C MET A 49 -9.31 -5.11 -7.06
N PHE A 50 -10.30 -4.83 -6.20
CA PHE A 50 -11.71 -5.16 -6.45
C PHE A 50 -12.41 -4.12 -7.31
N ARG A 51 -12.07 -2.83 -7.17
CA ARG A 51 -12.64 -1.76 -8.01
C ARG A 51 -12.15 -1.79 -9.45
N HIS A 52 -10.98 -2.39 -9.72
CA HIS A 52 -10.38 -2.46 -11.04
C HIS A 52 -9.80 -3.87 -11.27
N PRO A 53 -10.66 -4.90 -11.40
CA PRO A 53 -10.22 -6.30 -11.36
C PRO A 53 -9.56 -6.79 -12.66
N ILE A 54 -9.80 -6.09 -13.77
CA ILE A 54 -9.32 -6.45 -15.10
C ILE A 54 -8.31 -5.39 -15.56
N GLU A 55 -7.10 -5.82 -15.86
CA GLU A 55 -6.11 -4.99 -16.53
C GLU A 55 -6.26 -5.05 -18.04
N VAL A 56 -5.87 -3.95 -18.70
CA VAL A 56 -5.96 -3.78 -20.14
C VAL A 56 -4.57 -3.40 -20.64
N CYS A 57 -4.05 -4.18 -21.58
CA CYS A 57 -2.85 -3.84 -22.33
C CYS A 57 -3.28 -3.23 -23.67
N PRO A 58 -2.91 -1.97 -23.97
CA PRO A 58 -3.21 -1.36 -25.26
C PRO A 58 -2.53 -2.15 -26.39
N PRO A 59 -3.07 -2.06 -27.62
CA PRO A 59 -2.44 -2.68 -28.77
C PRO A 59 -1.07 -2.04 -29.05
N ASP A 60 -0.18 -2.80 -29.68
CA ASP A 60 1.04 -2.27 -30.30
C ASP A 60 1.17 -2.75 -31.75
N SER A 61 2.26 -2.38 -32.42
CA SER A 61 2.48 -2.71 -33.83
C SER A 61 2.52 -4.22 -34.11
N ALA A 62 2.78 -5.05 -33.10
CA ALA A 62 2.94 -6.50 -33.24
C ALA A 62 1.82 -7.29 -32.55
N HIS A 63 1.11 -6.70 -31.58
CA HIS A 63 0.14 -7.41 -30.76
C HIS A 63 -1.18 -6.63 -30.65
N PRO A 64 -2.33 -7.31 -30.77
CA PRO A 64 -3.62 -6.71 -30.50
C PRO A 64 -3.78 -6.35 -29.02
N ARG A 65 -4.81 -5.56 -28.70
CA ARG A 65 -5.21 -5.28 -27.32
C ARG A 65 -5.47 -6.59 -26.57
N LYS A 66 -5.08 -6.64 -25.31
CA LYS A 66 -5.33 -7.78 -24.41
C LYS A 66 -5.99 -7.31 -23.13
N ILE A 67 -6.81 -8.18 -22.55
CA ILE A 67 -7.36 -8.00 -21.20
C ILE A 67 -7.06 -9.24 -20.37
N GLY A 68 -6.87 -9.04 -19.07
CA GLY A 68 -6.53 -10.11 -18.14
C GLY A 68 -6.88 -9.74 -16.71
N LEU A 69 -7.02 -10.73 -15.85
CA LEU A 69 -7.26 -10.49 -14.43
C LEU A 69 -6.00 -10.02 -13.73
N ARG A 70 -6.13 -9.03 -12.83
CA ARG A 70 -5.01 -8.61 -11.97
C ARG A 70 -4.64 -9.65 -10.91
N HIS A 71 -5.52 -10.60 -10.66
CA HIS A 71 -5.32 -11.73 -9.76
C HIS A 71 -6.22 -12.91 -10.18
N PRO A 72 -5.74 -14.15 -10.21
CA PRO A 72 -6.55 -15.31 -10.66
C PRO A 72 -7.87 -15.48 -9.90
N LEU A 73 -7.85 -15.25 -8.58
CA LEU A 73 -9.05 -15.34 -7.73
C LEU A 73 -10.15 -14.31 -8.05
N LEU A 74 -9.88 -13.33 -8.92
CA LEU A 74 -10.91 -12.40 -9.38
C LEU A 74 -11.86 -13.03 -10.41
N ALA A 75 -11.65 -14.29 -10.82
CA ALA A 75 -12.61 -15.03 -11.66
C ALA A 75 -14.03 -15.07 -11.03
N ASP A 76 -14.11 -15.08 -9.70
CA ASP A 76 -15.38 -15.06 -8.96
C ASP A 76 -15.95 -13.65 -8.74
N HIS A 77 -15.26 -12.60 -9.19
CA HIS A 77 -15.70 -11.23 -9.03
C HIS A 77 -16.96 -10.96 -9.88
N PRO A 78 -18.07 -10.44 -9.32
CA PRO A 78 -19.32 -10.26 -10.07
C PRO A 78 -19.18 -9.41 -11.35
N PHE A 79 -18.41 -8.33 -11.27
CA PHE A 79 -18.12 -7.51 -12.45
C PHE A 79 -17.30 -8.26 -13.52
N VAL A 80 -16.36 -9.15 -13.13
CA VAL A 80 -15.59 -9.96 -14.08
C VAL A 80 -16.53 -10.91 -14.84
N ARG A 81 -17.38 -11.63 -14.10
CA ARG A 81 -18.39 -12.52 -14.71
C ARG A 81 -19.35 -11.77 -15.63
N HIS A 82 -19.73 -10.55 -15.25
CA HIS A 82 -20.57 -9.69 -16.09
C HIS A 82 -19.87 -9.32 -17.41
N VAL A 83 -18.59 -8.95 -17.36
CA VAL A 83 -17.79 -8.64 -18.56
C VAL A 83 -17.66 -9.89 -19.45
N GLU A 84 -17.31 -11.04 -18.88
CA GLU A 84 -17.19 -12.30 -19.63
C GLU A 84 -18.49 -12.71 -20.32
N ALA A 85 -19.62 -12.61 -19.62
CA ALA A 85 -20.92 -12.89 -20.19
C ALA A 85 -21.26 -11.95 -21.36
N ARG A 86 -20.81 -10.69 -21.30
CA ARG A 86 -21.09 -9.68 -22.33
C ARG A 86 -20.17 -9.79 -23.54
N LEU A 87 -18.92 -10.20 -23.32
CA LEU A 87 -17.90 -10.38 -24.38
C LEU A 87 -17.94 -11.78 -25.01
N GLY A 88 -18.53 -12.77 -24.33
CA GLY A 88 -18.68 -14.13 -24.84
C GLY A 88 -17.43 -15.00 -24.73
N PHE A 89 -16.45 -14.61 -23.91
CA PHE A 89 -15.24 -15.38 -23.66
C PHE A 89 -14.72 -15.18 -22.23
N GLU A 90 -13.89 -16.12 -21.76
CA GLU A 90 -13.23 -16.02 -20.46
C GLU A 90 -11.98 -15.13 -20.52
N ILE A 91 -11.86 -14.21 -19.57
CA ILE A 91 -10.70 -13.33 -19.42
C ILE A 91 -9.52 -14.14 -18.87
N ASP A 92 -8.33 -13.95 -19.43
CA ASP A 92 -7.11 -14.63 -18.99
C ASP A 92 -6.87 -14.40 -17.48
N ARG A 93 -6.75 -15.51 -16.74
CA ARG A 93 -6.57 -15.49 -15.27
C ARG A 93 -5.17 -15.05 -14.85
N ASN A 94 -4.21 -15.09 -15.77
CA ASN A 94 -2.80 -14.79 -15.54
C ASN A 94 -2.41 -13.36 -15.95
N GLY A 95 -3.39 -12.52 -16.25
CA GLY A 95 -3.19 -11.12 -16.59
C GLY A 95 -2.95 -10.88 -18.08
N ALA A 96 -2.72 -9.62 -18.42
CA ALA A 96 -2.44 -9.16 -19.77
C ALA A 96 -1.13 -8.34 -19.76
N PRO A 97 0.03 -9.01 -19.63
CA PRO A 97 1.30 -8.31 -19.58
C PRO A 97 1.57 -7.59 -20.91
N ASN A 98 2.17 -6.39 -20.82
CA ASN A 98 2.63 -5.66 -21.99
C ASN A 98 3.83 -6.38 -22.66
N ARG A 99 4.32 -5.84 -23.78
CA ARG A 99 5.46 -6.42 -24.52
C ARG A 99 6.75 -6.60 -23.71
N HIS A 100 6.88 -5.92 -22.57
CA HIS A 100 8.02 -6.01 -21.67
C HIS A 100 7.77 -6.97 -20.49
N GLY A 101 6.65 -7.70 -20.49
CA GLY A 101 6.27 -8.61 -19.42
C GLY A 101 5.66 -7.92 -18.20
N TYR A 102 5.43 -6.60 -18.25
CA TYR A 102 4.85 -5.88 -17.13
C TYR A 102 3.33 -6.08 -17.06
N SER A 103 2.86 -6.53 -15.90
CA SER A 103 1.46 -6.59 -15.49
C SER A 103 1.25 -5.71 -14.27
N SER A 104 0.05 -5.13 -14.14
CA SER A 104 -0.39 -4.36 -12.98
C SER A 104 -0.82 -5.23 -11.79
N GLY A 105 -0.85 -6.55 -11.94
CA GLY A 105 -1.22 -7.50 -10.88
C GLY A 105 -0.43 -7.31 -9.56
N PRO A 106 0.92 -7.33 -9.57
CA PRO A 106 1.73 -7.07 -8.37
C PRO A 106 1.41 -5.72 -7.70
N THR A 107 1.29 -4.65 -8.50
CA THR A 107 0.92 -3.33 -8.00
C THR A 107 -0.47 -3.32 -7.36
N ALA A 108 -1.43 -4.08 -7.90
CA ALA A 108 -2.76 -4.21 -7.32
C ALA A 108 -2.76 -5.02 -6.01
N ARG A 109 -1.89 -6.03 -5.87
CA ARG A 109 -1.71 -6.76 -4.60
C ARG A 109 -1.21 -5.82 -3.50
N TRP A 110 -0.23 -4.97 -3.82
CA TRP A 110 0.25 -3.92 -2.91
C TRP A 110 -0.89 -3.00 -2.47
N TRP A 111 -1.62 -2.43 -3.44
CA TRP A 111 -2.69 -1.49 -3.13
C TRP A 111 -3.87 -2.13 -2.41
N HIS A 112 -4.15 -3.43 -2.61
CA HIS A 112 -5.14 -4.14 -1.80
C HIS A 112 -4.82 -4.06 -0.30
N ALA A 113 -3.55 -4.28 0.07
CA ALA A 113 -3.13 -4.18 1.46
C ALA A 113 -3.20 -2.74 2.00
N VAL A 114 -2.66 -1.77 1.26
CA VAL A 114 -2.66 -0.35 1.67
C VAL A 114 -4.07 0.21 1.78
N ASP A 115 -4.95 -0.07 0.82
CA ASP A 115 -6.30 0.48 0.80
C ASP A 115 -7.10 0.02 2.03
N LEU A 116 -6.93 -1.24 2.44
CA LEU A 116 -7.63 -1.78 3.61
C LEU A 116 -7.03 -1.30 4.93
N ILE A 117 -5.70 -1.14 5.03
CA ILE A 117 -5.08 -0.50 6.19
C ILE A 117 -5.53 0.96 6.31
N THR A 118 -5.46 1.74 5.22
CA THR A 118 -5.82 3.16 5.20
C THR A 118 -7.31 3.39 5.48
N ALA A 119 -8.18 2.47 5.05
CA ALA A 119 -9.60 2.47 5.37
C ALA A 119 -9.92 1.95 6.79
N ARG A 120 -8.92 1.63 7.62
CA ARG A 120 -9.08 1.06 8.98
C ARG A 120 -9.80 -0.31 8.99
N LYS A 121 -9.67 -1.06 7.90
CA LYS A 121 -10.30 -2.37 7.64
C LYS A 121 -9.27 -3.50 7.69
N TRP A 122 -8.40 -3.47 8.70
CA TRP A 122 -7.30 -4.44 8.82
C TRP A 122 -7.81 -5.87 9.06
N ARG A 123 -9.00 -6.06 9.65
CA ARG A 123 -9.62 -7.38 9.83
C ARG A 123 -10.04 -7.96 8.49
N GLU A 124 -10.65 -7.13 7.65
CA GLU A 124 -11.04 -7.50 6.29
C GLU A 124 -9.83 -7.75 5.40
N LEU A 125 -8.73 -7.03 5.60
CA LEU A 125 -7.44 -7.35 4.95
C LEU A 125 -7.00 -8.78 5.29
N LEU A 126 -7.04 -9.18 6.56
CA LEU A 126 -6.68 -10.55 6.95
C LEU A 126 -7.66 -11.59 6.38
N ALA A 127 -8.96 -11.26 6.32
CA ALA A 127 -9.99 -12.13 5.74
C ALA A 127 -9.86 -12.28 4.20
N THR A 128 -9.22 -11.32 3.54
CA THR A 128 -9.01 -11.29 2.09
C THR A 128 -7.54 -11.41 1.69
N ARG A 129 -6.67 -11.87 2.61
CA ARG A 129 -5.22 -11.93 2.42
C ARG A 129 -4.76 -12.75 1.20
N GLN A 130 -5.60 -13.65 0.70
CA GLN A 130 -5.35 -14.43 -0.52
C GLN A 130 -5.30 -13.59 -1.80
N PHE A 131 -5.76 -12.34 -1.78
CA PHE A 131 -5.66 -11.39 -2.90
C PHE A 131 -4.39 -10.52 -2.86
N THR A 132 -3.54 -10.72 -1.87
CA THR A 132 -2.29 -10.00 -1.69
C THR A 132 -1.20 -10.96 -1.23
N GLU A 133 -0.04 -10.41 -0.91
CA GLU A 133 1.12 -11.17 -0.45
C GLU A 133 1.47 -10.75 0.98
N ARG A 134 2.07 -11.67 1.73
CA ARG A 134 2.52 -11.42 3.11
C ARG A 134 3.38 -10.15 3.19
N GLU A 135 4.30 -9.98 2.26
CA GLU A 135 5.21 -8.83 2.20
C GLU A 135 4.44 -7.52 1.97
N CYS A 136 3.42 -7.52 1.10
CA CYS A 136 2.55 -6.37 0.88
C CYS A 136 1.78 -5.98 2.15
N ILE A 137 1.30 -6.96 2.94
CA ILE A 137 0.61 -6.69 4.21
C ILE A 137 1.57 -6.04 5.21
N MET A 138 2.80 -6.54 5.35
CA MET A 138 3.81 -5.98 6.25
C MET A 138 4.19 -4.55 5.85
N HIS A 139 4.46 -4.30 4.57
CA HIS A 139 4.70 -2.93 4.10
C HIS A 139 3.48 -2.03 4.30
N ALA A 140 2.25 -2.55 4.18
CA ALA A 140 1.05 -1.77 4.43
C ALA A 140 0.90 -1.40 5.90
N VAL A 141 1.34 -2.27 6.83
CA VAL A 141 1.46 -1.93 8.26
C VAL A 141 2.45 -0.78 8.46
N ALA A 142 3.66 -0.87 7.88
CA ALA A 142 4.63 0.21 7.95
C ALA A 142 4.08 1.54 7.40
N TYR A 143 3.40 1.48 6.25
CA TYR A 143 2.71 2.62 5.64
C TYR A 143 1.63 3.19 6.58
N GLY A 144 0.80 2.33 7.16
CA GLY A 144 -0.27 2.73 8.07
C GLY A 144 0.24 3.34 9.38
N CYS A 145 1.40 2.90 9.87
CA CYS A 145 2.07 3.51 11.02
C CYS A 145 2.75 4.84 10.68
N ARG A 146 3.06 5.10 9.41
CA ARG A 146 3.80 6.31 9.01
C ARG A 146 2.89 7.48 8.69
N TYR A 147 1.78 7.19 8.02
CA TYR A 147 0.90 8.20 7.44
C TYR A 147 -0.43 8.24 8.18
N SER A 148 -1.00 9.44 8.29
CA SER A 148 -2.31 9.70 8.89
C SER A 148 -3.23 10.35 7.87
N HIS A 149 -4.54 10.25 8.08
CA HIS A 149 -5.49 11.05 7.31
C HIS A 149 -5.27 12.54 7.62
N HIS A 150 -5.24 13.41 6.60
CA HIS A 150 -5.00 14.84 6.79
C HIS A 150 -6.01 15.52 7.72
N GLU A 151 -7.22 14.98 7.81
CA GLU A 151 -8.29 15.48 8.69
C GLU A 151 -8.20 14.95 10.13
N ASP A 152 -7.37 13.92 10.38
CA ASP A 152 -7.20 13.35 11.71
C ASP A 152 -6.26 14.23 12.55
N LYS A 153 -6.86 15.11 13.36
CA LYS A 153 -6.15 16.02 14.25
C LYS A 153 -5.31 15.31 15.31
N LYS A 154 -5.54 14.02 15.57
CA LYS A 154 -4.73 13.25 16.51
C LYS A 154 -3.40 12.80 15.92
N ALA A 155 -3.27 12.80 14.58
CA ALA A 155 -2.03 12.45 13.90
C ALA A 155 -1.48 11.11 14.41
N SER A 156 -2.28 10.03 14.34
CA SER A 156 -1.99 8.75 15.01
C SER A 156 -1.82 7.55 14.06
N GLY A 157 -1.64 7.81 12.77
CA GLY A 157 -1.55 6.77 11.75
C GLY A 157 -2.92 6.30 11.23
N TYR A 158 -2.89 5.49 10.18
CA TYR A 158 -4.06 4.76 9.68
C TYR A 158 -4.37 3.50 10.48
N ILE A 159 -3.41 2.99 11.26
CA ILE A 159 -3.58 1.81 12.11
C ILE A 159 -3.01 2.07 13.51
N SER A 160 -3.68 1.57 14.54
CA SER A 160 -3.15 1.64 15.90
C SER A 160 -1.96 0.68 16.04
N ILE A 161 -1.04 0.97 16.95
CA ILE A 161 0.12 0.09 17.20
C ILE A 161 -0.31 -1.31 17.66
N THR A 162 -1.34 -1.39 18.50
CA THR A 162 -1.91 -2.68 18.94
C THR A 162 -2.45 -3.49 17.76
N ASP A 163 -3.17 -2.85 16.85
CA ASP A 163 -3.69 -3.52 15.65
C ASP A 163 -2.56 -3.89 14.68
N ALA A 164 -1.55 -3.02 14.53
CA ALA A 164 -0.36 -3.29 13.72
C ALA A 164 0.36 -4.56 14.18
N ARG A 165 0.59 -4.70 15.50
CA ARG A 165 1.16 -5.93 16.08
C ARG A 165 0.28 -7.14 15.84
N THR A 166 -1.04 -6.98 15.95
CA THR A 166 -2.00 -8.05 15.68
C THR A 166 -1.91 -8.53 14.23
N VAL A 167 -1.83 -7.61 13.27
CA VAL A 167 -1.66 -7.93 11.84
C VAL A 167 -0.32 -8.63 11.60
N MET A 168 0.79 -8.09 12.15
CA MET A 168 2.13 -8.68 12.02
C MET A 168 2.16 -10.13 12.54
N ASN A 169 1.57 -10.39 13.71
CA ASN A 169 1.45 -11.73 14.27
C ASN A 169 0.59 -12.65 13.37
N ALA A 170 -0.54 -12.14 12.86
CA ALA A 170 -1.45 -12.93 12.03
C ALA A 170 -0.87 -13.36 10.68
N VAL A 171 0.13 -12.64 10.16
CA VAL A 171 0.87 -13.01 8.95
C VAL A 171 2.16 -13.80 9.24
N GLY A 172 2.41 -14.15 10.50
CA GLY A 172 3.57 -14.93 10.91
C GLY A 172 4.89 -14.15 10.86
N ALA A 173 4.85 -12.84 11.10
CA ALA A 173 6.06 -12.06 11.32
C ALA A 173 6.77 -12.51 12.60
N SER A 174 8.09 -12.58 12.57
CA SER A 174 8.93 -12.84 13.72
C SER A 174 9.31 -11.52 14.36
N GLU A 175 8.86 -11.28 15.60
CA GLU A 175 9.23 -10.08 16.34
C GLU A 175 10.72 -10.11 16.71
N PRO A 176 11.51 -9.09 16.30
CA PRO A 176 12.93 -9.03 16.67
C PRO A 176 13.12 -8.81 18.17
N GLY A 177 14.07 -9.55 18.77
CA GLY A 177 14.40 -9.41 20.19
C GLY A 177 15.13 -8.10 20.53
N ASP A 178 15.99 -7.61 19.63
CA ASP A 178 16.65 -6.32 19.78
C ASP A 178 15.91 -5.22 19.01
N ARG A 179 15.05 -4.51 19.74
CA ARG A 179 14.22 -3.43 19.20
C ARG A 179 15.05 -2.22 18.79
N SER A 180 16.11 -1.90 19.53
CA SER A 180 16.95 -0.73 19.24
C SER A 180 17.82 -0.97 18.01
N ALA A 181 18.39 -2.17 17.85
CA ALA A 181 19.11 -2.53 16.64
C ALA A 181 18.19 -2.51 15.40
N THR A 182 16.95 -2.97 15.55
CA THR A 182 15.94 -2.93 14.48
C THR A 182 15.69 -1.49 14.01
N ILE A 183 15.52 -0.54 14.93
CA ILE A 183 15.33 0.89 14.59
C ILE A 183 16.61 1.50 14.00
N ARG A 184 17.79 1.16 14.54
CA ARG A 184 19.08 1.67 14.04
C ARG A 184 19.45 1.16 12.65
N ALA A 185 18.82 0.10 12.16
CA ALA A 185 18.96 -0.35 10.78
C ALA A 185 18.36 0.64 9.77
N PHE A 186 17.50 1.57 10.22
CA PHE A 186 17.01 2.67 9.39
C PHE A 186 18.17 3.64 9.11
N SER A 187 18.06 4.41 8.03
CA SER A 187 19.06 5.44 7.72
C SER A 187 19.17 6.44 8.86
N ALA A 188 20.39 6.93 9.08
CA ALA A 188 20.68 7.91 10.12
C ALA A 188 19.76 9.14 10.04
N PRO A 189 19.29 9.66 11.19
CA PRO A 189 18.44 10.84 11.22
C PRO A 189 19.12 12.02 10.50
N CYS A 190 18.44 12.58 9.51
CA CYS A 190 18.94 13.72 8.74
C CYS A 190 17.85 14.78 8.65
N VAL A 191 18.22 16.04 8.91
CA VAL A 191 17.29 17.16 8.84
C VAL A 191 17.00 17.51 7.39
N CYS A 192 15.72 17.65 7.08
CA CYS A 192 15.24 18.28 5.86
C CYS A 192 14.72 19.68 6.21
N ARG A 193 15.33 20.72 5.64
CA ARG A 193 14.87 22.10 5.80
C ARG A 193 14.03 22.47 4.59
N GLN A 194 12.74 22.75 4.82
CA GLN A 194 11.89 23.34 3.79
C GLN A 194 12.19 24.84 3.66
N ASP A 195 11.86 25.44 2.52
CA ASP A 195 12.15 26.86 2.19
C ASP A 195 11.66 27.88 3.23
N LYS A 196 10.68 27.50 4.08
CA LYS A 196 10.13 28.33 5.16
C LYS A 196 10.84 28.16 6.52
N GLY A 197 11.94 27.41 6.58
CA GLY A 197 12.77 27.25 7.77
C GLY A 197 12.25 26.25 8.81
N SER A 198 11.14 25.56 8.57
CA SER A 198 10.68 24.47 9.44
C SER A 198 11.57 23.23 9.26
N GLU A 199 12.17 22.76 10.35
CA GLU A 199 12.92 21.51 10.36
C GLU A 199 11.96 20.31 10.38
N HIS A 200 12.16 19.39 9.43
CA HIS A 200 11.50 18.10 9.39
C HIS A 200 12.54 16.99 9.46
N TRP A 201 12.28 15.94 10.24
CA TRP A 201 13.22 14.84 10.43
C TRP A 201 12.65 13.53 9.85
N PRO A 202 12.66 13.37 8.53
CA PRO A 202 12.01 12.24 7.88
C PRO A 202 12.64 10.91 8.29
N ILE A 203 11.79 9.88 8.37
CA ILE A 203 12.24 8.51 8.59
C ILE A 203 12.55 7.89 7.23
N ASN A 204 13.83 7.60 6.99
CA ASN A 204 14.29 6.93 5.77
C ASN A 204 14.69 5.51 6.15
N THR A 205 14.05 4.54 5.51
CA THR A 205 14.21 3.11 5.87
C THR A 205 15.29 2.42 5.06
N GLY A 206 15.82 3.04 4.00
CA GLY A 206 16.84 2.44 3.15
C GLY A 206 16.30 1.23 2.39
N ARG A 207 17.10 0.16 2.30
CA ARG A 207 16.70 -1.12 1.69
C ARG A 207 16.48 -2.18 2.77
N LEU A 208 15.39 -2.04 3.52
CA LEU A 208 14.95 -3.04 4.50
C LEU A 208 13.88 -3.94 3.90
N SER A 209 13.75 -5.16 4.44
CA SER A 209 12.60 -6.00 4.16
C SER A 209 11.33 -5.36 4.74
N ALA A 210 10.17 -5.70 4.17
CA ALA A 210 8.87 -5.26 4.69
C ALA A 210 8.70 -5.55 6.18
N GLU A 211 9.19 -6.72 6.62
CA GLU A 211 9.09 -7.17 7.99
C GLU A 211 9.95 -6.33 8.94
N ALA A 212 11.21 -6.06 8.58
CA ALA A 212 12.10 -5.21 9.36
C ALA A 212 11.60 -3.75 9.39
N GLU A 213 11.08 -3.25 8.27
CA GLU A 213 10.48 -1.92 8.20
C GLU A 213 9.27 -1.79 9.12
N ALA A 214 8.32 -2.74 9.05
CA ALA A 214 7.11 -2.72 9.87
C ALA A 214 7.42 -2.81 11.36
N TRP A 215 8.29 -3.73 11.77
CA TRP A 215 8.71 -3.82 13.17
C TRP A 215 9.48 -2.58 13.64
N GLY A 216 10.36 -2.02 12.80
CA GLY A 216 11.06 -0.78 13.13
C GLY A 216 10.11 0.40 13.34
N MET A 217 9.04 0.52 12.53
CA MET A 217 8.00 1.54 12.74
C MET A 217 7.23 1.32 14.04
N ILE A 218 6.79 0.08 14.31
CA ILE A 218 6.08 -0.29 15.55
C ILE A 218 6.93 0.06 16.76
N PHE A 219 8.17 -0.44 16.81
CA PHE A 219 9.06 -0.22 17.94
C PHE A 219 9.44 1.24 18.11
N GLY A 220 9.71 1.93 17.01
CA GLY A 220 10.09 3.33 17.06
C GLY A 220 8.98 4.22 17.61
N ILE A 221 7.72 3.90 17.34
CA ILE A 221 6.57 4.60 17.93
C ILE A 221 6.40 4.23 19.41
N GLU A 222 6.39 2.93 19.73
CA GLU A 222 6.20 2.43 21.11
C GLU A 222 7.25 2.98 22.09
N ASP A 223 8.51 3.00 21.65
CA ASP A 223 9.64 3.36 22.51
C ASP A 223 9.95 4.87 22.44
N GLY A 224 9.17 5.64 21.68
CA GLY A 224 9.28 7.10 21.57
C GLY A 224 10.46 7.59 20.72
N TRP A 225 11.04 6.74 19.88
CA TRP A 225 12.04 7.14 18.89
C TRP A 225 11.43 7.99 17.77
N PHE A 226 10.16 7.71 17.46
CA PHE A 226 9.38 8.43 16.47
C PHE A 226 8.22 9.17 17.13
N ARG A 227 7.82 10.29 16.54
CA ARG A 227 6.63 11.04 16.93
C ARG A 227 5.95 11.62 15.71
N TYR A 228 4.64 11.75 15.77
CA TYR A 228 3.91 12.48 14.76
C TYR A 228 4.02 13.99 14.98
N ASP A 229 4.13 14.73 13.89
CA ASP A 229 3.97 16.18 13.91
C ASP A 229 2.50 16.61 13.89
N ARG A 230 2.26 17.92 13.96
CA ARG A 230 0.90 18.49 13.93
C ARG A 230 0.18 18.26 12.59
N ALA A 231 0.91 17.91 11.53
CA ALA A 231 0.38 17.68 10.20
C ALA A 231 0.10 16.19 9.91
N GLY A 232 0.31 15.30 10.89
CA GLY A 232 0.02 13.88 10.72
C GLY A 232 1.18 13.02 10.24
N PHE A 233 2.39 13.60 10.10
CA PHE A 233 3.55 12.89 9.57
C PHE A 233 4.44 12.35 10.69
N LEU A 234 4.76 11.06 10.61
CA LEU A 234 5.73 10.44 11.50
C LEU A 234 7.16 10.88 11.17
N GLN A 235 7.90 11.30 12.18
CA GLN A 235 9.30 11.75 12.07
C GLN A 235 10.13 11.31 13.28
N TRP A 236 11.46 11.42 13.17
CA TRP A 236 12.35 11.22 14.32
C TRP A 236 12.02 12.20 15.45
N SER A 237 11.79 11.67 16.65
CA SER A 237 11.70 12.48 17.85
C SER A 237 13.09 12.98 18.25
N GLU A 238 13.17 14.02 19.07
CA GLU A 238 14.44 14.49 19.61
C GLU A 238 15.16 13.41 20.41
N LEU A 239 14.42 12.76 21.31
CA LEU A 239 14.86 11.59 22.05
C LEU A 239 15.38 10.46 21.13
N GLY A 240 14.68 10.17 20.04
CA GLY A 240 15.10 9.16 19.06
C GLY A 240 16.40 9.51 18.36
N ARG A 241 16.63 10.79 18.04
CA ARG A 241 17.89 11.26 17.44
C ARG A 241 19.06 11.12 18.40
N GLU A 242 18.88 11.52 19.65
CA GLU A 242 19.90 11.39 20.69
C GLU A 242 20.26 9.92 20.92
N ARG A 243 19.26 9.03 21.01
CA ARG A 243 19.46 7.59 21.15
C ARG A 243 20.18 6.98 19.93
N TYR A 244 19.83 7.42 18.72
CA TYR A 244 20.53 6.95 17.51
C TYR A 244 22.01 7.35 17.55
N ALA A 245 22.31 8.59 17.91
CA ALA A 245 23.68 9.10 18.02
C ALA A 245 24.49 8.39 19.12
N ALA A 246 23.84 8.01 20.22
CA ALA A 246 24.47 7.27 21.31
C ALA A 246 24.84 5.81 20.96
N GLY A 247 24.28 5.24 19.89
CA GLY A 247 24.57 3.88 19.43
C GLY A 247 24.19 2.82 20.46
N ASP A 248 25.11 1.89 20.74
CA ASP A 248 24.96 0.80 21.72
C ASP A 248 25.39 1.18 23.14
N SER A 249 25.70 2.46 23.39
CA SER A 249 26.24 2.90 24.67
C SER A 249 25.22 2.74 25.80
N ALA A 250 25.58 2.00 26.86
CA ALA A 250 24.70 1.61 27.97
C ALA A 250 24.23 2.78 28.87
N THR A 251 24.69 4.01 28.60
CA THR A 251 24.51 5.20 29.44
C THR A 251 23.54 6.22 28.86
N PHE A 252 22.54 5.81 28.08
CA PHE A 252 21.42 6.72 27.78
C PHE A 252 20.57 6.91 29.04
N ILE A 253 20.92 7.90 29.86
CA ILE A 253 20.09 8.38 30.95
C ILE A 253 19.12 9.39 30.35
N GLN A 254 17.82 9.05 30.35
CA GLN A 254 16.77 10.02 30.03
C GLN A 254 16.91 11.18 31.01
N ALA A 255 17.25 12.38 30.52
CA ALA A 255 17.20 13.59 31.32
C ALA A 255 15.72 13.94 31.58
N SER A 256 15.05 13.19 32.46
CA SER A 256 13.75 13.56 32.96
C SER A 256 13.92 14.82 33.81
N GLY A 257 13.42 15.95 33.31
CA GLY A 257 13.34 17.20 34.05
C GLY A 257 12.36 17.14 35.23
N GLN A 258 12.63 16.29 36.22
CA GLN A 258 12.10 16.44 37.56
C GLN A 258 13.14 17.20 38.38
N ALA A 259 13.09 18.52 38.29
CA ALA A 259 13.58 19.35 39.38
C ALA A 259 12.67 19.07 40.59
N ALA A 260 13.14 18.24 41.50
CA ALA A 260 12.58 18.13 42.84
C ALA A 260 12.73 19.50 43.51
N PHE A 261 11.63 20.25 43.63
CA PHE A 261 11.57 21.37 44.56
C PHE A 261 11.54 20.80 45.96
N ALA A 262 12.64 20.95 46.68
CA ALA A 262 12.67 20.86 48.13
C ALA A 262 12.53 22.28 48.68
N PHE A 263 11.42 22.56 49.37
CA PHE A 263 11.32 23.47 50.51
C PHE A 263 10.21 22.95 51.43
#